data_AF-A0A2J7RFE7-F1
#
_entry.id   AF-A0A2J7RFE7-F1
#
_cell.length_a   1.000
_cell.length_b   1.000
_cell.length_c   1.000
_cell.angle_alpha   90.00
_cell.angle_beta   90.00
_cell.angle_gamma   90.00
#
_symmetry.space_group_name_H-M   'P 1'
#
loop_
_entity.id
_entity.type
_entity.pdbx_description
1 polymer ?
#
loop_
_entity_poly.entity_id
_entity_poly.type
_entity_poly.pdbx_seq_one_letter_code
_entity_poly.pdbx_strand_id
1 'polypeptide(L)'
;QLLDTLNLCHNFIEKLENLCGLPGLHTLSISHNRLQSAEDIQELTECHNLAILDLSYNQLEDPQIVQIFGSMNNLRVLTLKGNPVLKKISYYRNVLTVECKNLQHLDDRPVFPRDRACAEAWREGGMEAAQAMHQKWTEEEHRKINDSVIALLKRRDAARNKAAVISLECAGTMTDEGSEDTQGSGSKSETSNCDDTDNSGSDSETMEDDRMANAHHTKRELIMPWHVQ
;
A
#
# COMPACT_ATOMS: atom_id res chain seq x y z
N GLN A 1 29.17 20.20 -10.74
CA GLN A 1 27.92 19.41 -10.71
C GLN A 1 28.32 17.97 -10.48
N LEU A 2 27.76 17.32 -9.47
CA LEU A 2 27.87 15.87 -9.31
C LEU A 2 26.74 15.22 -10.13
N LEU A 3 27.00 14.06 -10.71
CA LEU A 3 25.98 13.31 -11.46
C LEU A 3 24.94 12.77 -10.48
N ASP A 4 23.69 13.13 -10.70
CA ASP A 4 22.56 12.78 -9.82
C ASP A 4 21.72 11.62 -10.35
N THR A 5 21.51 11.60 -11.67
CA THR A 5 20.67 10.61 -12.35
C THR A 5 21.46 9.96 -13.49
N LEU A 6 21.44 8.64 -13.54
CA LEU A 6 22.10 7.85 -14.58
C LEU A 6 21.10 6.87 -15.19
N ASN A 7 20.95 6.94 -16.51
CA ASN A 7 20.10 6.05 -17.29
C ASN A 7 20.98 5.19 -18.21
N LEU A 8 20.94 3.88 -17.99
CA LEU A 8 21.65 2.84 -18.72
C LEU A 8 20.67 1.81 -19.30
N CYS A 9 19.40 2.17 -19.46
CA CYS A 9 18.37 1.29 -19.99
C CYS A 9 18.71 0.78 -21.41
N HIS A 10 18.23 -0.42 -21.75
CA HIS A 10 18.36 -1.02 -23.09
C HIS A 10 19.79 -1.18 -23.57
N ASN A 11 20.67 -1.65 -22.68
CA ASN A 11 22.04 -2.02 -23.03
C ASN A 11 22.26 -3.53 -22.83
N PHE A 12 23.50 -3.96 -23.01
CA PHE A 12 23.92 -5.35 -22.77
C PHE A 12 24.83 -5.44 -21.54
N ILE A 13 24.54 -4.63 -20.51
CA ILE A 13 25.35 -4.63 -19.29
C ILE A 13 25.09 -5.93 -18.54
N GLU A 14 26.15 -6.69 -18.31
CA GLU A 14 26.12 -7.96 -17.58
C GLU A 14 26.57 -7.80 -16.13
N LYS A 15 27.31 -6.72 -15.82
CA LYS A 15 27.82 -6.42 -14.48
C LYS A 15 27.93 -4.92 -14.25
N LEU A 16 27.52 -4.46 -13.07
CA LEU A 16 27.73 -3.10 -12.60
C LEU A 16 29.13 -2.96 -12.02
N GLU A 17 29.94 -2.10 -12.62
CA GLU A 17 31.28 -1.77 -12.15
C GLU A 17 31.54 -0.25 -12.21
N ASN A 18 32.45 0.23 -11.37
CA ASN A 18 32.90 1.62 -11.28
C ASN A 18 31.84 2.63 -10.76
N LEU A 19 30.83 2.18 -10.01
CA LEU A 19 29.83 3.07 -9.41
C LEU A 19 30.37 3.86 -8.21
N CYS A 20 31.44 3.39 -7.57
CA CYS A 20 32.10 4.06 -6.44
C CYS A 20 32.58 5.50 -6.76
N GLY A 21 32.77 5.83 -8.04
CA GLY A 21 33.14 7.16 -8.50
C GLY A 21 31.99 8.18 -8.55
N LEU A 22 30.76 7.77 -8.23
CA LEU A 22 29.55 8.59 -8.36
C LEU A 22 28.90 8.88 -6.99
N PRO A 23 29.55 9.66 -6.11
CA PRO A 23 29.04 9.89 -4.75
C PRO A 23 27.73 10.68 -4.71
N GLY A 24 27.36 11.36 -5.79
CA GLY A 24 26.11 12.14 -5.89
C GLY A 24 24.93 11.39 -6.51
N LEU A 25 25.09 10.11 -6.88
CA LEU A 25 24.08 9.37 -7.63
C LEU A 25 22.87 9.04 -6.73
N HIS A 26 21.71 9.61 -7.07
CA HIS A 26 20.43 9.37 -6.39
C HIS A 26 19.49 8.46 -7.19
N THR A 27 19.59 8.47 -8.53
CA THR A 27 18.71 7.70 -9.42
C THR A 27 19.53 6.89 -10.41
N LEU A 28 19.30 5.57 -10.42
CA LEU A 28 19.88 4.65 -11.40
C LEU A 28 18.77 3.85 -12.08
N SER A 29 18.67 4.00 -13.39
CA SER A 29 17.81 3.14 -14.22
C SER A 29 18.70 2.28 -15.12
N ILE A 30 18.60 0.96 -14.96
CA ILE A 30 19.34 -0.04 -15.73
C ILE A 30 18.42 -1.15 -16.23
N SER A 31 17.19 -0.78 -16.56
CA SER A 31 16.22 -1.75 -17.09
C SER A 31 16.59 -2.27 -18.48
N HIS A 32 16.11 -3.44 -18.84
CA HIS A 32 16.44 -4.10 -20.12
C HIS A 32 17.95 -4.29 -20.33
N ASN A 33 18.60 -4.91 -19.35
CA ASN A 33 20.02 -5.31 -19.41
C ASN A 33 20.15 -6.84 -19.17
N ARG A 34 21.35 -7.31 -18.85
CA ARG A 34 21.69 -8.74 -18.73
C ARG A 34 22.30 -9.11 -17.37
N LEU A 35 21.96 -8.36 -16.32
CA LEU A 35 22.38 -8.68 -14.95
C LEU A 35 21.73 -9.99 -14.50
N GLN A 36 22.48 -10.92 -13.93
CA GLN A 36 22.02 -12.28 -13.61
C GLN A 36 22.16 -12.67 -12.14
N SER A 37 23.25 -12.27 -11.50
CA SER A 37 23.64 -12.71 -10.16
C SER A 37 23.64 -11.58 -9.14
N ALA A 38 23.77 -11.94 -7.86
CA ALA A 38 24.01 -10.95 -6.80
C ALA A 38 25.36 -10.24 -6.98
N GLU A 39 26.39 -10.95 -7.45
CA GLU A 39 27.71 -10.38 -7.74
C GLU A 39 27.64 -9.26 -8.78
N ASP A 40 26.74 -9.38 -9.75
CA ASP A 40 26.58 -8.40 -10.84
C ASP A 40 26.11 -7.03 -10.36
N ILE A 41 25.47 -6.98 -9.19
CA ILE A 41 24.91 -5.76 -8.60
C ILE A 41 25.53 -5.41 -7.25
N GLN A 42 26.60 -6.12 -6.85
CA GLN A 42 27.23 -5.95 -5.55
C GLN A 42 27.71 -4.51 -5.30
N GLU A 43 28.17 -3.81 -6.34
CA GLU A 43 28.62 -2.42 -6.21
C GLU A 43 27.53 -1.44 -5.79
N LEU A 44 26.25 -1.80 -5.87
CA LEU A 44 25.16 -0.97 -5.36
C LEU A 44 25.28 -0.69 -3.85
N THR A 45 25.98 -1.55 -3.10
CA THR A 45 26.23 -1.31 -1.67
C THR A 45 27.11 -0.07 -1.43
N GLU A 46 27.97 0.29 -2.39
CA GLU A 46 28.84 1.46 -2.31
C GLU A 46 28.11 2.76 -2.67
N CYS A 47 26.94 2.66 -3.28
CA CYS A 47 26.11 3.80 -3.68
C CYS A 47 25.26 4.30 -2.51
N HIS A 48 25.91 4.92 -1.53
CA HIS A 48 25.29 5.34 -0.27
C HIS A 48 24.10 6.31 -0.43
N ASN A 49 24.05 7.11 -1.49
CA ASN A 49 22.99 8.11 -1.73
C ASN A 49 21.89 7.62 -2.68
N LEU A 50 22.00 6.40 -3.21
CA LEU A 50 21.07 5.88 -4.19
C LEU A 50 19.70 5.63 -3.55
N ALA A 51 18.69 6.34 -4.04
CA ALA A 51 17.32 6.31 -3.50
C ALA A 51 16.33 5.65 -4.47
N ILE A 52 16.57 5.76 -5.77
CA ILE A 52 15.69 5.24 -6.82
C ILE A 52 16.49 4.29 -7.70
N LEU A 53 16.03 3.03 -7.76
CA LEU A 53 16.67 1.98 -8.53
C LEU A 53 15.64 1.22 -9.39
N ASP A 54 15.87 1.23 -10.69
CA ASP A 54 15.12 0.41 -11.65
C ASP A 54 16.03 -0.67 -12.26
N LEU A 55 15.77 -1.92 -11.86
CA LEU A 55 16.43 -3.14 -12.34
C LEU A 55 15.47 -4.00 -13.19
N SER A 56 14.36 -3.43 -13.65
CA SER A 56 13.34 -4.20 -14.38
C SER A 56 13.86 -4.81 -15.68
N TYR A 57 13.28 -5.95 -16.07
CA TYR A 57 13.62 -6.66 -17.30
C TYR A 57 15.12 -6.98 -17.42
N ASN A 58 15.74 -7.39 -16.32
CA ASN A 58 17.05 -8.04 -16.31
C ASN A 58 16.87 -9.57 -16.20
N GLN A 59 17.95 -10.30 -15.95
CA GLN A 59 17.96 -11.76 -15.79
C GLN A 59 18.32 -12.17 -14.36
N LEU A 60 18.03 -11.31 -13.37
CA LEU A 60 18.39 -11.60 -11.98
C LEU A 60 17.70 -12.88 -11.51
N GLU A 61 18.51 -13.84 -11.10
CA GLU A 61 18.11 -15.22 -10.78
C GLU A 61 18.42 -15.60 -9.34
N ASP A 62 19.35 -14.89 -8.70
CA ASP A 62 19.89 -15.23 -7.39
C ASP A 62 19.09 -14.57 -6.26
N PRO A 63 18.49 -15.32 -5.33
CA PRO A 63 17.81 -14.75 -4.16
C PRO A 63 18.72 -13.92 -3.23
N GLN A 64 20.04 -14.08 -3.30
CA GLN A 64 20.99 -13.34 -2.45
C GLN A 64 20.99 -11.82 -2.73
N ILE A 65 20.42 -11.36 -3.86
CA ILE A 65 20.21 -9.93 -4.16
C ILE A 65 19.46 -9.19 -3.04
N VAL A 66 18.63 -9.90 -2.28
CA VAL A 66 17.88 -9.33 -1.15
C VAL A 66 18.80 -8.73 -0.09
N GLN A 67 19.95 -9.38 0.19
CA GLN A 67 20.92 -8.92 1.18
C GLN A 67 21.61 -7.63 0.73
N ILE A 68 21.85 -7.50 -0.58
CA ILE A 68 22.41 -6.29 -1.18
C ILE A 68 21.45 -5.12 -0.97
N PHE A 69 20.17 -5.29 -1.35
CA PHE A 69 19.16 -4.25 -1.16
C PHE A 69 18.93 -3.90 0.32
N GLY A 70 18.96 -4.90 1.21
CA GLY A 70 18.86 -4.70 2.66
C GLY A 70 20.00 -3.86 3.25
N SER A 71 21.17 -3.87 2.60
CA SER A 71 22.33 -3.06 3.00
C SER A 71 22.22 -1.59 2.54
N MET A 72 21.37 -1.30 1.55
CA MET A 72 21.19 0.03 0.97
C MET A 72 20.24 0.89 1.81
N ASN A 73 20.79 1.57 2.83
CA ASN A 73 20.00 2.33 3.80
C ASN A 73 19.15 3.48 3.20
N ASN A 74 19.54 4.05 2.06
CA ASN A 74 18.83 5.18 1.45
C ASN A 74 17.85 4.76 0.33
N LEU A 75 17.73 3.46 0.04
CA LEU A 75 16.85 2.97 -1.01
C LEU A 75 15.38 3.19 -0.63
N ARG A 76 14.66 3.94 -1.47
CA ARG A 76 13.24 4.30 -1.27
C ARG A 76 12.34 3.71 -2.34
N VAL A 77 12.82 3.61 -3.58
CA VAL A 77 12.06 3.11 -4.72
C VAL A 77 12.87 2.01 -5.40
N LEU A 78 12.29 0.82 -5.51
CA LEU A 78 12.90 -0.34 -6.14
C LEU A 78 11.93 -0.99 -7.13
N THR A 79 12.36 -1.21 -8.36
CA THR A 79 11.60 -1.99 -9.36
C THR A 79 12.41 -3.20 -9.81
N LEU A 80 11.82 -4.39 -9.67
CA LEU A 80 12.43 -5.68 -10.02
C LEU A 80 11.60 -6.51 -11.02
N LYS A 81 10.51 -5.94 -11.53
CA LYS A 81 9.66 -6.56 -12.55
C LYS A 81 10.44 -7.22 -13.68
N GLY A 82 9.94 -8.35 -14.18
CA GLY A 82 10.54 -9.04 -15.31
C GLY A 82 11.82 -9.81 -15.00
N ASN A 83 12.25 -9.88 -13.73
CA ASN A 83 13.37 -10.72 -13.32
C ASN A 83 12.92 -12.13 -12.86
N PRO A 84 13.65 -13.20 -13.23
CA PRO A 84 13.36 -14.58 -12.79
C PRO A 84 13.32 -14.79 -11.27
N VAL A 85 14.12 -14.03 -10.52
CA VAL A 85 14.24 -14.11 -9.05
C VAL A 85 12.90 -13.95 -8.33
N LEU A 86 11.96 -13.20 -8.90
CA LEU A 86 10.61 -13.00 -8.34
C LEU A 86 9.83 -14.31 -8.17
N LYS A 87 10.14 -15.33 -9.00
CA LYS A 87 9.51 -16.66 -8.89
C LYS A 87 10.18 -17.56 -7.85
N LYS A 88 11.43 -17.25 -7.46
CA LYS A 88 12.21 -18.04 -6.52
C LYS A 88 12.03 -17.57 -5.08
N ILE A 89 11.79 -16.26 -4.86
CA ILE A 89 11.55 -15.70 -3.54
C ILE A 89 10.06 -15.83 -3.19
N SER A 90 9.74 -16.73 -2.26
CA SER A 90 8.40 -16.82 -1.68
C SER A 90 8.09 -15.57 -0.85
N TYR A 91 6.88 -15.03 -0.97
CA TYR A 91 6.46 -13.79 -0.30
C TYR A 91 7.43 -12.63 -0.57
N TYR A 92 7.92 -12.50 -1.81
CA TYR A 92 8.96 -11.52 -2.20
C TYR A 92 8.71 -10.10 -1.66
N ARG A 93 7.45 -9.64 -1.73
CA ARG A 93 7.06 -8.30 -1.29
C ARG A 93 7.30 -8.12 0.21
N ASN A 94 6.92 -9.11 1.02
CA ASN A 94 7.12 -9.07 2.47
C ASN A 94 8.61 -9.13 2.81
N VAL A 95 9.35 -10.03 2.14
CA VAL A 95 10.80 -10.17 2.33
C VAL A 95 11.51 -8.84 2.06
N LEU A 96 11.32 -8.24 0.88
CA LEU A 96 11.97 -6.98 0.54
C LEU A 96 11.50 -5.82 1.41
N THR A 97 10.23 -5.80 1.81
CA THR A 97 9.72 -4.77 2.73
C THR A 97 10.45 -4.83 4.06
N VAL A 98 10.68 -6.04 4.59
CA VAL A 98 11.31 -6.24 5.90
C VAL A 98 12.82 -5.97 5.86
N GLU A 99 13.50 -6.42 4.81
CA GLU A 99 14.94 -6.22 4.63
C GLU A 99 15.26 -4.75 4.30
N CYS A 100 14.48 -4.11 3.42
CA CYS A 100 14.65 -2.70 3.04
C CYS A 100 13.83 -1.78 3.95
N LYS A 101 14.42 -1.37 5.08
CA LYS A 101 13.76 -0.60 6.15
C LYS A 101 13.15 0.74 5.70
N ASN A 102 13.75 1.39 4.71
CA ASN A 102 13.34 2.71 4.22
C ASN A 102 12.57 2.69 2.88
N LEU A 103 12.23 1.49 2.39
CA LEU A 103 11.51 1.32 1.14
C LEU A 103 10.08 1.90 1.22
N GLN A 104 9.76 2.76 0.27
CA GLN A 104 8.48 3.45 0.14
C GLN A 104 7.67 2.94 -1.06
N HIS A 105 8.35 2.51 -2.13
CA HIS A 105 7.73 1.95 -3.31
C HIS A 105 8.48 0.69 -3.73
N LEU A 106 7.72 -0.37 -3.99
CA LEU A 106 8.22 -1.62 -4.54
C LEU A 106 7.38 -1.98 -5.76
N ASP A 107 8.04 -2.02 -6.90
CA ASP A 107 7.43 -2.08 -8.23
C ASP A 107 6.39 -0.95 -8.39
N ASP A 108 5.16 -1.25 -8.80
CA ASP A 108 4.13 -0.21 -8.99
C ASP A 108 3.36 0.16 -7.72
N ARG A 109 3.65 -0.50 -6.59
CA ARG A 109 2.81 -0.39 -5.39
C ARG A 109 3.56 0.28 -4.25
N PRO A 110 2.97 1.30 -3.61
CA PRO A 110 3.53 1.88 -2.40
C PRO A 110 3.58 0.85 -1.27
N VAL A 111 4.52 1.04 -0.35
CA VAL A 111 4.68 0.25 0.88
C VAL A 111 4.19 1.11 2.03
N PHE A 112 2.98 0.84 2.51
CA PHE A 112 2.42 1.61 3.61
C PHE A 112 2.99 1.15 4.96
N PRO A 113 2.97 2.01 6.00
CA PRO A 113 3.38 1.62 7.35
C PRO A 113 2.67 0.36 7.86
N ARG A 114 1.39 0.21 7.52
CA ARG A 114 0.58 -0.97 7.83
C ARG A 114 1.13 -2.25 7.18
N ASP A 115 1.53 -2.17 5.92
CA ASP A 115 2.07 -3.32 5.18
C ASP A 115 3.39 -3.78 5.80
N ARG A 116 4.23 -2.80 6.20
CA ARG A 116 5.50 -3.04 6.89
C ARG A 116 5.28 -3.75 8.23
N ALA A 117 4.37 -3.24 9.05
CA ALA A 117 4.03 -3.87 10.33
C ALA A 117 3.56 -5.33 10.11
N CYS A 118 2.68 -5.57 9.15
CA CYS A 118 2.22 -6.92 8.82
C CYS A 118 3.36 -7.83 8.33
N ALA A 119 4.31 -7.29 7.55
CA ALA A 119 5.46 -8.03 7.07
C ALA A 119 6.47 -8.35 8.20
N GLU A 120 6.64 -7.45 9.18
CA GLU A 120 7.46 -7.70 10.37
C GLU A 120 6.83 -8.77 11.26
N ALA A 121 5.51 -8.70 11.50
CA ALA A 121 4.77 -9.73 12.21
C ALA A 121 4.85 -11.09 11.49
N TRP A 122 4.80 -11.06 10.15
CA TRP A 122 5.00 -12.25 9.32
C TRP A 122 6.40 -12.87 9.52
N ARG A 123 7.45 -12.03 9.59
CA ARG A 123 8.82 -12.51 9.85
C ARG A 123 8.93 -13.19 11.21
N GLU A 124 8.27 -12.67 12.24
CA GLU A 124 8.40 -13.17 13.62
C GLU A 124 7.51 -14.37 13.94
N GLY A 125 6.27 -14.38 13.42
CA GLY A 125 5.25 -15.37 13.81
C GLY A 125 4.50 -15.99 12.64
N GLY A 126 4.98 -15.82 11.41
CA GLY A 126 4.39 -16.41 10.22
C GLY A 126 3.05 -15.77 9.82
N MET A 127 2.28 -16.51 9.01
CA MET A 127 1.05 -15.99 8.39
C MET A 127 -0.03 -15.59 9.41
N GLU A 128 -0.15 -16.33 10.52
CA GLU A 128 -1.15 -16.05 11.57
C GLU A 128 -0.87 -14.72 12.28
N ALA A 129 0.39 -14.44 12.62
CA ALA A 129 0.79 -13.17 13.23
C ALA A 129 0.53 -11.98 12.29
N ALA A 130 0.82 -12.15 10.99
CA ALA A 130 0.54 -11.15 9.97
C ALA A 130 -0.97 -10.85 9.86
N GLN A 131 -1.80 -11.90 9.82
CA GLN A 131 -3.25 -11.78 9.73
C GLN A 131 -3.84 -11.13 11.00
N ALA A 132 -3.38 -11.53 12.18
CA ALA A 132 -3.83 -10.95 13.44
C ALA A 132 -3.48 -9.46 13.52
N MET A 133 -2.29 -9.06 13.06
CA MET A 133 -1.90 -7.64 13.01
C MET A 133 -2.74 -6.85 12.01
N HIS A 134 -2.98 -7.42 10.83
CA HIS A 134 -3.85 -6.82 9.81
C HIS A 134 -5.27 -6.60 10.34
N GLN A 135 -5.87 -7.62 10.97
CA GLN A 135 -7.20 -7.55 11.56
C GLN A 135 -7.30 -6.48 12.65
N LYS A 136 -6.33 -6.42 13.57
CA LYS A 136 -6.27 -5.38 14.60
C LYS A 136 -6.31 -3.97 14.01
N TRP A 137 -5.55 -3.74 12.95
CA TRP A 137 -5.52 -2.43 12.29
C TRP A 137 -6.86 -2.11 11.62
N THR A 138 -7.43 -3.07 10.88
CA THR A 138 -8.71 -2.88 10.19
C THR A 138 -9.85 -2.64 11.17
N GLU A 139 -9.85 -3.36 12.31
CA GLU A 139 -10.88 -3.22 13.34
C GLU A 139 -10.77 -1.88 14.08
N GLU A 140 -9.56 -1.38 14.31
CA GLU A 140 -9.36 -0.04 14.86
C GLU A 140 -9.87 1.07 13.92
N GLU A 141 -9.64 0.94 12.62
CA GLU A 141 -10.18 1.87 11.63
C GLU A 141 -11.72 1.77 11.53
N HIS A 142 -12.28 0.57 11.47
CA HIS A 142 -13.73 0.38 11.51
C HIS A 142 -14.36 0.92 12.79
N ARG A 143 -13.70 0.77 13.94
CA ARG A 143 -14.17 1.32 15.22
C ARG A 143 -14.31 2.83 15.13
N LYS A 144 -13.33 3.55 14.61
CA LYS A 144 -13.38 5.03 14.45
C LYS A 144 -14.54 5.47 13.54
N ILE A 145 -14.73 4.75 12.42
CA ILE A 145 -15.82 5.03 11.49
C ILE A 145 -17.16 4.79 12.18
N ASN A 146 -17.31 3.65 12.85
CA ASN A 146 -18.53 3.29 13.55
C ASN A 146 -18.85 4.26 14.71
N ASP A 147 -17.84 4.67 15.48
CA ASP A 147 -18.00 5.66 16.55
C ASP A 147 -18.51 6.99 16.00
N SER A 148 -18.01 7.41 14.84
CA SER A 148 -18.45 8.63 14.15
C SER A 148 -19.89 8.51 13.67
N VAL A 149 -20.26 7.35 13.08
CA VAL A 149 -21.64 7.07 12.65
C VAL A 149 -22.61 7.07 13.84
N ILE A 150 -22.24 6.41 14.94
CA ILE A 150 -23.04 6.38 16.18
C ILE A 150 -23.22 7.79 16.73
N ALA A 151 -22.18 8.62 16.73
CA ALA A 151 -22.28 10.00 17.18
C ALA A 151 -23.27 10.82 16.33
N LEU A 152 -23.25 10.64 15.00
CA LEU A 152 -24.20 11.29 14.08
C LEU A 152 -25.64 10.81 14.31
N LEU A 153 -25.86 9.51 14.47
CA LEU A 153 -27.18 8.94 14.78
C LEU A 153 -27.74 9.51 16.09
N LYS A 154 -26.92 9.57 17.15
CA LYS A 154 -27.32 10.19 18.43
C LYS A 154 -27.72 11.66 18.26
N ARG A 155 -27.00 12.42 17.44
CA ARG A 155 -27.32 13.83 17.17
C ARG A 155 -28.66 13.98 16.44
N ARG A 156 -28.90 13.14 15.43
CA ARG A 156 -30.16 13.07 14.68
C ARG A 156 -31.33 12.73 15.60
N ASP A 157 -31.17 11.70 16.42
CA ASP A 157 -32.23 11.22 17.32
C ASP A 157 -32.53 12.25 18.41
N ALA A 158 -31.50 12.92 18.95
CA ALA A 158 -31.69 14.04 19.88
C ALA A 158 -32.42 15.23 19.23
N ALA A 159 -32.12 15.56 17.97
CA ALA A 159 -32.82 16.61 17.24
C ALA A 159 -34.30 16.25 16.98
N ARG A 160 -34.56 15.00 16.58
CA ARG A 160 -35.93 14.48 16.40
C ARG A 160 -36.72 14.49 17.71
N ASN A 161 -36.12 14.04 18.81
CA ASN A 161 -36.77 14.04 20.12
C ASN A 161 -37.04 15.46 20.61
N LYS A 162 -36.10 16.40 20.43
CA LYS A 162 -36.33 17.82 20.73
C LYS A 162 -37.48 18.39 19.90
N ALA A 163 -37.52 18.11 18.59
CA ALA A 163 -38.62 18.55 17.73
C ALA A 163 -39.97 17.94 18.13
N ALA A 164 -39.99 16.67 18.54
CA ALA A 164 -41.20 16.00 19.02
C ALA A 164 -41.70 16.59 20.35
N VAL A 165 -40.80 16.89 21.29
CA VAL A 165 -41.14 17.56 22.57
C VAL A 165 -41.69 18.96 22.31
N ILE A 166 -41.01 19.76 21.48
CA ILE A 166 -41.48 21.10 21.08
C ILE A 166 -42.87 21.01 20.45
N SER A 167 -43.11 20.02 19.58
CA SER A 167 -44.43 19.81 18.97
C SER A 167 -45.52 19.47 19.99
N LEU A 168 -45.21 18.71 21.04
CA LEU A 168 -46.15 18.34 22.11
C LEU A 168 -46.43 19.52 23.05
N GLU A 169 -45.42 20.33 23.38
CA GLU A 169 -45.55 21.54 24.19
C GLU A 169 -46.37 22.63 23.47
N CYS A 170 -46.14 22.83 22.16
CA CYS A 170 -46.96 23.72 21.35
C CYS A 170 -48.42 23.25 21.22
N ALA A 171 -48.67 21.93 21.22
CA ALA A 171 -50.02 21.38 21.18
C ALA A 171 -50.77 21.47 22.52
N GLY A 172 -50.05 21.52 23.66
CA GLY A 172 -50.63 21.68 24.99
C GLY A 172 -51.02 23.12 25.35
N THR A 173 -50.66 24.11 24.53
CA THR A 173 -50.86 25.54 24.81
C THR A 173 -51.95 26.14 23.91
N MET A 174 -53.04 25.40 23.69
CA MET A 174 -54.19 25.85 22.89
C MET A 174 -55.50 25.68 23.68
N THR A 175 -55.74 26.62 24.59
CA THR A 175 -57.09 27.11 24.93
C THR A 175 -57.04 28.64 25.02
N ASP A 176 -57.84 29.30 24.17
CA ASP A 176 -58.18 30.75 24.10
C ASP A 176 -57.07 31.74 23.71
N GLU A 177 -57.19 32.66 22.74
CA GLU A 177 -58.24 33.12 21.80
C GLU A 177 -57.52 33.76 20.59
N GLY A 178 -58.22 33.92 19.46
CA GLY A 178 -58.04 35.14 18.64
C GLY A 178 -57.34 34.99 17.29
N SER A 179 -58.16 35.07 16.24
CA SER A 179 -57.87 35.25 14.81
C SER A 179 -57.01 36.47 14.46
N GLU A 180 -56.16 36.35 13.42
CA GLU A 180 -56.30 37.05 12.12
C GLU A 180 -55.09 36.85 11.20
N ASP A 181 -55.38 36.81 9.90
CA ASP A 181 -54.50 36.61 8.75
C ASP A 181 -53.31 37.56 8.68
N THR A 182 -52.17 37.12 8.08
CA THR A 182 -51.50 37.89 7.01
C THR A 182 -50.58 36.99 6.17
N GLN A 183 -50.71 37.14 4.85
CA GLN A 183 -49.93 36.53 3.77
C GLN A 183 -48.47 37.00 3.73
N GLY A 184 -47.56 36.22 3.13
CA GLY A 184 -46.28 36.77 2.66
C GLY A 184 -45.16 35.80 2.30
N SER A 185 -45.29 35.17 1.12
CA SER A 185 -44.32 35.23 0.01
C SER A 185 -42.89 34.63 0.12
N GLY A 186 -42.63 33.69 -0.81
CA GLY A 186 -41.37 33.53 -1.56
C GLY A 186 -40.20 32.87 -0.81
N SER A 187 -39.36 32.01 -1.38
CA SER A 187 -39.09 31.73 -2.80
C SER A 187 -38.44 30.35 -2.94
N LYS A 188 -38.65 29.78 -4.12
CA LYS A 188 -37.93 28.66 -4.72
C LYS A 188 -36.41 28.81 -4.55
N SER A 189 -35.69 27.69 -4.40
CA SER A 189 -34.78 27.17 -5.45
C SER A 189 -33.85 26.09 -4.91
N GLU A 190 -33.78 24.99 -5.66
CA GLU A 190 -32.55 24.29 -6.03
C GLU A 190 -31.76 23.58 -4.92
N THR A 191 -32.11 22.31 -4.68
CA THR A 191 -31.05 21.31 -4.46
C THR A 191 -30.62 20.80 -5.82
N SER A 192 -29.50 21.35 -6.28
CA SER A 192 -28.68 20.86 -7.38
C SER A 192 -28.36 19.38 -7.19
N ASN A 193 -28.56 18.61 -8.25
CA ASN A 193 -27.76 17.42 -8.50
C ASN A 193 -26.28 17.82 -8.42
N CYS A 194 -25.56 17.23 -7.48
CA CYS A 194 -24.18 16.85 -7.74
C CYS A 194 -24.19 15.33 -7.90
N ASP A 195 -24.17 14.93 -9.16
CA ASP A 195 -23.67 13.63 -9.58
C ASP A 195 -22.25 13.49 -9.04
N ASP A 196 -22.09 12.77 -7.92
CA ASP A 196 -20.84 12.08 -7.65
C ASP A 196 -20.94 10.72 -8.31
N THR A 197 -20.61 10.71 -9.60
CA THR A 197 -20.03 9.54 -10.25
C THR A 197 -18.71 9.24 -9.56
N ASP A 198 -18.78 8.61 -8.38
CA ASP A 198 -17.65 7.86 -7.87
C ASP A 198 -17.53 6.63 -8.76
N ASN A 199 -16.61 6.77 -9.70
CA ASN A 199 -15.93 5.71 -10.42
C ASN A 199 -15.43 4.69 -9.39
N SER A 200 -16.30 3.79 -8.98
CA SER A 200 -15.94 2.50 -8.44
C SER A 200 -15.19 1.81 -9.56
N GLY A 201 -13.86 2.03 -9.58
CA GLY A 201 -12.90 1.15 -10.18
C GLY A 201 -13.10 -0.22 -9.56
N SER A 202 -14.07 -0.93 -10.13
CA SER A 202 -14.17 -2.37 -10.10
C SER A 202 -12.90 -2.87 -10.75
N ASP A 203 -11.84 -2.99 -9.96
CA ASP A 203 -10.84 -4.03 -10.23
C ASP A 203 -11.48 -5.36 -9.82
N SER A 204 -12.46 -5.75 -10.63
CA SER A 204 -12.74 -7.14 -10.93
C SER A 204 -11.53 -7.70 -11.69
N GLU A 205 -10.41 -7.90 -11.00
CA GLU A 205 -9.50 -8.98 -11.36
C GLU A 205 -10.03 -10.22 -10.67
N THR A 206 -10.98 -10.82 -11.39
CA THR A 206 -11.05 -12.25 -11.66
C THR A 206 -10.27 -13.12 -10.67
N MET A 207 -11.05 -13.75 -9.80
CA MET A 207 -10.86 -15.13 -9.39
C MET A 207 -10.47 -15.98 -10.62
N GLU A 208 -9.19 -16.06 -10.94
CA GLU A 208 -8.64 -17.11 -11.80
C GLU A 208 -8.02 -18.17 -10.90
N ASP A 209 -8.82 -19.21 -10.71
CA ASP A 209 -8.47 -20.59 -10.41
C ASP A 209 -7.79 -20.89 -9.06
N ASP A 210 -8.57 -20.69 -7.99
CA ASP A 210 -8.67 -21.69 -6.92
C ASP A 210 -9.29 -22.98 -7.47
N ARG A 211 -8.54 -23.71 -8.30
CA ARG A 211 -8.80 -25.12 -8.57
C ARG A 211 -8.10 -25.94 -7.49
N MET A 212 -8.93 -26.36 -6.56
CA MET A 212 -8.71 -27.46 -5.61
C MET A 212 -7.69 -28.50 -6.09
N ALA A 213 -6.70 -28.69 -5.21
CA ALA A 213 -6.33 -30.00 -4.66
C ALA A 213 -6.52 -31.20 -5.59
N ASN A 214 -5.42 -31.73 -6.13
CA ASN A 214 -4.92 -33.06 -5.76
C ASN A 214 -3.66 -33.37 -6.60
N ALA A 215 -2.47 -33.09 -6.05
CA ALA A 215 -1.24 -33.66 -6.57
C ALA A 215 -0.24 -33.82 -5.41
N HIS A 216 -0.29 -34.99 -4.79
CA HIS A 216 0.84 -35.70 -4.19
C HIS A 216 1.94 -34.85 -3.55
N HIS A 217 1.85 -34.72 -2.23
CA HIS A 217 2.92 -35.10 -1.30
C HIS A 217 4.34 -35.10 -1.89
N THR A 218 4.92 -33.92 -2.06
CA THR A 218 6.36 -33.74 -1.93
C THR A 218 6.57 -32.45 -1.15
N LYS A 219 7.06 -32.60 0.09
CA LYS A 219 7.61 -31.49 0.88
C LYS A 219 8.66 -30.79 0.01
N ARG A 220 8.29 -29.73 -0.70
CA ARG A 220 9.25 -28.74 -1.17
C ARG A 220 9.49 -27.83 0.02
N GLU A 221 10.65 -28.00 0.65
CA GLU A 221 11.09 -27.12 1.72
C GLU A 221 10.99 -25.66 1.24
N LEU A 222 10.24 -24.86 1.99
CA LEU A 222 10.15 -23.42 1.80
C LEU A 222 11.52 -22.83 2.11
N ILE A 223 12.34 -22.61 1.09
CA ILE A 223 13.64 -21.96 1.25
C ILE A 223 13.35 -20.47 1.49
N MET A 224 13.26 -20.09 2.76
CA MET A 224 13.35 -18.68 3.12
C MET A 224 14.81 -18.24 2.91
N PRO A 225 15.07 -16.98 2.50
CA PRO A 225 16.42 -16.51 2.16
C PRO A 225 17.47 -16.68 3.29
N TRP A 226 17.03 -16.77 4.54
CA TRP A 226 17.89 -17.02 5.71
C TRP A 226 18.15 -18.51 6.01
N HIS A 227 17.59 -19.45 5.25
CA HIS A 227 17.87 -20.88 5.38
C HIS A 227 19.10 -21.34 4.56
N VAL A 228 19.79 -20.41 3.89
CA VAL A 228 21.06 -20.69 3.20
C VAL A 228 22.19 -20.10 4.04
N GLN A 229 22.72 -20.92 4.97
CA GLN A 229 24.00 -20.70 5.65
C GLN A 229 25.00 -21.76 5.21
#